data_AF-A0A2N2M5S5-F1
#
_entry.id   AF-A0A2N2M5S5-F1
#
_cell.length_a   1.000
_cell.length_b   1.000
_cell.length_c   1.000
_cell.angle_alpha   90.00
_cell.angle_beta   90.00
_cell.angle_gamma   90.00
#
_symmetry.space_group_name_H-M   'P 1'
#
loop_
_entity.id
_entity.type
_entity.pdbx_description
1 polymer ?
#
loop_
_entity_poly.entity_id
_entity_poly.type
_entity_poly.pdbx_seq_one_letter_code
_entity_poly.pdbx_strand_id
1 'polypeptide(L)'
;MERVKVYDDKGMPAKTGIGIFARVFMEKFPLLPVEEEGRLHDAAIRENFIERIFTLRRWREIRSMKSGRGALVDFHTRHKYLLLSHSTKLYQVMGKLVAGQKNMAVQELRSQYEEWLMEALKLKATPKKNVNVLQHMMGYFREQLSADEKKELLEIMPLIVPVTLIGHYVRKYDQPYLKQQVYLNPHPLELQLRNHV
;
A
#
# COMPACT_ATOMS: atom_id res chain seq x y z
N MET A 1 10.28 -16.67 5.51
CA MET A 1 11.66 -16.78 4.99
C MET A 1 12.14 -18.17 5.36
N GLU A 2 11.63 -19.16 4.66
CA GLU A 2 11.98 -20.56 4.89
C GLU A 2 12.42 -21.14 3.55
N ARG A 3 13.65 -21.66 3.50
CA ARG A 3 14.26 -22.52 2.46
C ARG A 3 15.38 -21.91 1.60
N VAL A 4 16.32 -21.22 2.25
CA VAL A 4 17.74 -21.34 1.82
C VAL A 4 18.36 -22.41 2.70
N LYS A 5 19.02 -23.42 2.11
CA LYS A 5 19.83 -24.38 2.89
C LYS A 5 20.96 -23.59 3.55
N VAL A 6 20.82 -23.35 4.86
CA VAL A 6 21.91 -22.80 5.68
C VAL A 6 22.63 -23.98 6.30
N TYR A 7 23.92 -24.10 6.00
CA TYR A 7 24.80 -25.08 6.60
C TYR A 7 25.36 -24.48 7.89
N ASP A 8 25.15 -25.16 9.01
CA ASP A 8 25.83 -24.84 10.27
C ASP A 8 27.25 -25.41 10.28
N ASP A 9 28.07 -25.01 11.26
CA ASP A 9 29.44 -25.53 11.46
C ASP A 9 29.50 -27.04 11.73
N LYS A 10 28.34 -27.72 11.83
CA LYS A 10 28.19 -29.15 12.08
C LYS A 10 27.63 -29.92 10.86
N GLY A 11 27.46 -29.28 9.70
CA GLY A 11 27.07 -29.92 8.45
C GLY A 11 25.60 -30.35 8.35
N MET A 12 24.73 -29.91 9.27
CA MET A 12 23.31 -30.26 9.28
C MET A 12 22.47 -29.13 8.64
N PRO A 13 21.76 -29.37 7.53
CA PRO A 13 20.99 -28.32 6.87
C PRO A 13 19.74 -27.95 7.69
N ALA A 14 19.73 -26.75 8.25
CA ALA A 14 18.50 -26.16 8.78
C ALA A 14 17.56 -25.88 7.59
N LYS A 15 16.33 -26.43 7.62
CA LYS A 15 15.31 -26.24 6.57
C LYS A 15 14.77 -24.81 6.50
N THR A 16 15.11 -23.98 7.48
CA THR A 16 14.61 -22.62 7.65
C THR A 16 15.78 -21.68 7.96
N GLY A 17 16.05 -20.72 7.09
CA GLY A 17 17.08 -19.73 7.32
C GLY A 17 17.14 -18.67 6.23
N ILE A 18 17.60 -17.48 6.62
CA ILE A 18 17.91 -16.36 5.71
C ILE A 18 19.36 -16.52 5.26
N GLY A 19 19.60 -16.68 3.96
CA GLY A 19 20.95 -16.69 3.41
C GLY A 19 21.74 -15.44 3.79
N ILE A 20 23.07 -15.56 3.95
CA ILE A 20 23.94 -14.48 4.44
C ILE A 20 23.75 -13.20 3.61
N PHE A 21 23.70 -13.30 2.28
CA PHE A 21 23.48 -12.16 1.40
C PHE A 21 22.13 -11.45 1.67
N ALA A 22 21.03 -12.20 1.73
CA ALA A 22 19.70 -11.63 1.95
C ALA A 22 19.61 -10.95 3.32
N ARG A 23 20.25 -11.53 4.34
CA ARG A 23 20.33 -10.95 5.69
C ARG A 23 21.06 -9.62 5.69
N VAL A 24 22.28 -9.59 5.16
CA VAL A 24 23.10 -8.37 5.06
C VAL A 24 22.39 -7.31 4.20
N PHE A 25 21.72 -7.72 3.12
CA PHE A 25 20.94 -6.81 2.28
C PHE A 25 19.79 -6.17 3.06
N MET A 26 19.01 -6.96 3.81
CA MET A 26 17.90 -6.43 4.61
C MET A 26 18.37 -5.53 5.76
N GLU A 27 19.52 -5.83 6.36
CA GLU A 27 20.14 -4.97 7.39
C GLU A 27 20.63 -3.64 6.81
N LYS A 28 21.22 -3.65 5.61
CA LYS A 28 21.70 -2.44 4.94
C LYS A 28 20.56 -1.62 4.31
N PHE A 29 19.48 -2.27 3.89
CA PHE A 29 18.36 -1.65 3.19
C PHE A 29 17.00 -2.00 3.83
N PRO A 30 16.77 -1.61 5.10
CA PRO A 30 15.60 -2.06 5.88
C PRO A 30 14.25 -1.57 5.33
N LEU A 31 14.28 -0.51 4.52
CA LEU A 31 13.09 0.10 3.89
C LEU A 31 12.82 -0.43 2.48
N LEU A 32 13.71 -1.25 1.91
CA LEU A 32 13.45 -1.86 0.60
C LEU A 32 12.43 -3.00 0.73
N PRO A 33 11.44 -3.08 -0.18
CA PRO A 33 10.64 -4.28 -0.33
C PRO A 33 11.54 -5.46 -0.69
N VAL A 34 11.46 -6.51 0.11
CA VAL A 34 12.13 -7.79 -0.12
C VAL A 34 11.09 -8.88 0.07
N GLU A 35 11.06 -9.84 -0.85
CA GLU A 35 10.20 -11.02 -0.77
C GLU A 35 10.92 -12.21 -1.40
N GLU A 36 10.54 -13.41 -0.96
CA GLU A 36 11.08 -14.68 -1.43
C GLU A 36 10.31 -15.16 -2.66
N GLU A 37 11.02 -15.60 -3.71
CA GLU A 37 10.44 -16.04 -4.98
C GLU A 37 9.32 -17.07 -4.79
N GLY A 38 9.56 -18.11 -3.98
CA GLY A 38 8.56 -19.15 -3.72
C GLY A 38 7.28 -18.63 -3.05
N ARG A 39 7.36 -17.54 -2.29
CA ARG A 39 6.19 -16.90 -1.65
C ARG A 39 5.40 -16.03 -2.62
N LEU A 40 6.01 -15.58 -3.73
CA LEU A 40 5.32 -14.82 -4.77
C LEU A 40 4.33 -15.66 -5.60
N HIS A 41 4.29 -16.98 -5.38
CA HIS A 41 3.19 -17.81 -5.88
C HIS A 41 1.88 -17.55 -5.13
N ASP A 42 1.93 -17.08 -3.87
CA ASP A 42 0.75 -16.60 -3.16
C ASP A 42 0.35 -15.24 -3.71
N ALA A 43 -0.87 -15.18 -4.26
CA ALA A 43 -1.46 -13.99 -4.86
C ALA A 43 -1.42 -12.76 -3.95
N ALA A 44 -1.80 -12.91 -2.68
CA ALA A 44 -1.89 -11.80 -1.74
C ALA A 44 -0.50 -11.29 -1.31
N ILE A 45 0.48 -12.18 -1.20
CA ILE A 45 1.88 -11.79 -0.97
C ILE A 45 2.43 -11.03 -2.17
N ARG A 46 2.22 -11.56 -3.38
CA ARG A 46 2.70 -10.94 -4.62
C ARG A 46 2.08 -9.56 -4.83
N GLU A 47 0.77 -9.43 -4.64
CA GLU A 47 0.07 -8.14 -4.73
C GLU A 47 0.68 -7.11 -3.78
N ASN A 48 0.82 -7.47 -2.49
CA ASN A 48 1.38 -6.56 -1.50
C ASN A 48 2.84 -6.18 -1.80
N PHE A 49 3.66 -7.14 -2.25
CA PHE A 49 5.04 -6.88 -2.63
C PHE A 49 5.15 -5.88 -3.79
N ILE A 50 4.37 -6.07 -4.85
CA ILE A 50 4.37 -5.17 -6.01
C ILE A 50 3.84 -3.79 -5.62
N GLU A 51 2.79 -3.72 -4.82
CA GLU A 51 2.22 -2.46 -4.33
C GLU A 51 3.24 -1.65 -3.51
N ARG A 52 4.05 -2.33 -2.67
CA ARG A 52 5.18 -1.72 -1.94
C ARG A 52 6.25 -1.17 -2.89
N ILE A 53 6.59 -1.90 -3.97
CA ILE A 53 7.56 -1.44 -4.97
C ILE A 53 7.08 -0.15 -5.64
N PHE A 54 5.84 -0.14 -6.16
CA PHE A 54 5.30 1.03 -6.85
C PHE A 54 5.11 2.23 -5.91
N THR A 55 4.73 1.99 -4.66
CA THR A 55 4.60 3.08 -3.68
C THR A 55 5.97 3.65 -3.30
N LEU A 56 6.99 2.81 -3.11
CA LEU A 56 8.35 3.27 -2.87
C LEU A 56 8.91 4.05 -4.08
N ARG A 57 8.60 3.63 -5.30
CA ARG A 57 8.96 4.38 -6.50
C ARG A 57 8.36 5.79 -6.48
N ARG A 58 7.04 5.92 -6.26
CA ARG A 58 6.37 7.23 -6.16
C ARG A 58 6.96 8.07 -5.03
N TRP A 59 7.29 7.46 -3.90
CA TRP A 59 7.95 8.14 -2.79
C TRP A 59 9.32 8.72 -3.19
N ARG A 60 10.14 7.92 -3.90
CA ARG A 60 11.45 8.36 -4.39
C ARG A 60 11.34 9.51 -5.40
N GLU A 61 10.32 9.49 -6.26
CA GLU A 61 10.03 10.57 -7.20
C GLU A 61 9.72 11.89 -6.48
N ILE A 62 8.90 11.88 -5.44
CA ILE A 62 8.63 13.13 -4.69
C ILE A 62 9.86 13.61 -3.89
N ARG A 63 10.70 12.68 -3.44
CA ARG A 63 11.90 12.96 -2.64
C ARG A 63 13.01 13.58 -3.46
N SER A 64 13.15 13.19 -4.73
CA SER A 64 14.14 13.75 -5.66
C SER A 64 13.79 15.15 -6.14
N MET A 65 12.51 15.53 -6.08
CA MET A 65 12.07 16.90 -6.34
C MET A 65 12.49 17.83 -5.18
N LYS A 66 12.87 19.07 -5.50
CA LYS A 66 13.05 20.17 -4.52
C LYS A 66 11.71 20.65 -3.96
N SER A 67 10.85 19.71 -3.61
CA SER A 67 9.50 19.96 -3.16
C SER A 67 9.48 20.25 -1.65
N GLY A 68 8.66 21.21 -1.24
CA GLY A 68 8.48 21.52 0.18
C GLY A 68 7.56 20.53 0.89
N ARG A 69 7.17 20.90 2.10
CA ARG A 69 6.19 20.16 2.93
C ARG A 69 4.86 19.86 2.23
N GLY A 70 4.41 20.75 1.32
CA GLY A 70 3.18 20.57 0.56
C GLY A 70 3.15 19.29 -0.30
N ALA A 71 4.29 18.86 -0.83
CA ALA A 71 4.35 17.60 -1.59
C ALA A 71 4.16 16.37 -0.70
N LEU A 72 4.59 16.44 0.57
CA LEU A 72 4.32 15.36 1.51
C LEU A 72 2.83 15.28 1.86
N VAL A 73 2.18 16.44 2.04
CA VAL A 73 0.72 16.52 2.28
C VAL A 73 -0.02 15.91 1.09
N ASP A 74 0.29 16.35 -0.13
CA ASP A 74 -0.31 15.83 -1.36
C ASP A 74 -0.08 14.32 -1.51
N PHE A 75 1.15 13.84 -1.31
CA PHE A 75 1.45 12.40 -1.34
C PHE A 75 0.59 11.63 -0.32
N HIS A 76 0.53 12.09 0.92
CA HIS A 76 -0.28 11.44 1.96
C HIS A 76 -1.77 11.43 1.61
N THR A 77 -2.29 12.54 1.06
CA THR A 77 -3.68 12.65 0.62
C THR A 77 -4.02 11.66 -0.50
N ARG A 78 -3.15 11.51 -1.50
CA ARG A 78 -3.35 10.58 -2.63
C ARG A 78 -3.24 9.11 -2.24
N HIS A 79 -2.53 8.80 -1.16
CA HIS A 79 -2.34 7.44 -0.66
C HIS A 79 -3.26 7.07 0.51
N LYS A 80 -4.21 7.94 0.89
CA LYS A 80 -5.10 7.73 2.03
C LYS A 80 -5.76 6.35 2.03
N TYR A 81 -6.47 6.01 0.96
CA TYR A 81 -7.22 4.75 0.92
C TYR A 81 -6.34 3.51 0.81
N LEU A 82 -5.17 3.66 0.20
CA LEU A 82 -4.14 2.62 0.22
C LEU A 82 -3.68 2.39 1.66
N LEU A 83 -3.25 3.43 2.37
CA LEU A 83 -2.80 3.28 3.76
C LEU A 83 -3.91 2.75 4.68
N LEU A 84 -5.16 3.14 4.46
CA LEU A 84 -6.30 2.62 5.22
C LEU A 84 -6.57 1.13 4.95
N SER A 85 -6.33 0.62 3.73
CA SER A 85 -6.49 -0.81 3.44
C SER A 85 -5.45 -1.66 4.19
N HIS A 86 -4.27 -1.12 4.49
CA HIS A 86 -3.23 -1.80 5.28
C HIS A 86 -3.33 -1.55 6.78
N SER A 87 -3.50 -0.31 7.23
CA SER A 87 -3.52 0.06 8.64
C SER A 87 -4.10 1.45 8.90
N THR A 88 -5.33 1.47 9.43
CA THR A 88 -5.96 2.70 9.94
C THR A 88 -5.12 3.37 11.04
N LYS A 89 -4.51 2.58 11.93
CA LYS A 89 -3.67 3.08 13.02
C LYS A 89 -2.45 3.84 12.48
N LEU A 90 -1.70 3.23 11.56
CA LEU A 90 -0.51 3.86 11.01
C LEU A 90 -0.86 5.05 10.12
N TYR A 91 -1.96 4.98 9.35
CA TYR A 91 -2.49 6.13 8.63
C TYR A 91 -2.73 7.33 9.57
N GLN A 92 -3.35 7.13 10.73
CA GLN A 92 -3.58 8.20 11.71
C GLN A 92 -2.29 8.76 12.31
N VAL A 93 -1.33 7.90 12.63
CA VAL A 93 0.00 8.31 13.14
C VAL A 93 0.71 9.17 12.09
N MET A 94 0.75 8.72 10.85
CA MET A 94 1.35 9.46 9.73
C MET A 94 0.62 10.78 9.46
N GLY A 95 -0.71 10.80 9.58
CA GLY A 95 -1.50 12.04 9.44
C GLY A 95 -1.11 13.10 10.48
N LYS A 96 -0.86 12.69 11.74
CA LYS A 96 -0.34 13.60 12.79
C LYS A 96 1.06 14.12 12.47
N LEU A 97 1.94 13.26 11.97
CA LEU A 97 3.29 13.64 11.50
C LEU A 97 3.20 14.67 10.36
N VAL A 98 2.30 14.45 9.40
CA VAL A 98 2.03 15.35 8.27
C VAL A 98 1.32 16.64 8.68
N ALA A 99 0.62 16.69 9.82
CA ALA A 99 0.03 17.92 10.34
C ALA A 99 1.00 18.73 11.22
N GLY A 100 1.89 18.07 11.96
CA GLY A 100 2.83 18.67 12.92
C GLY A 100 4.07 19.34 12.31
N GLN A 101 4.05 19.69 11.02
CA GLN A 101 5.26 19.94 10.21
C GLN A 101 6.07 21.20 10.57
N LYS A 102 5.56 22.08 11.43
CA LYS A 102 6.16 23.41 11.65
C LYS A 102 7.49 23.37 12.41
N ASN A 103 7.73 22.33 13.22
CA ASN A 103 8.86 22.30 14.16
C ASN A 103 10.00 21.35 13.75
N MET A 104 9.87 20.63 12.63
CA MET A 104 10.83 19.60 12.20
C MET A 104 11.47 19.97 10.87
N ALA A 105 12.76 19.65 10.70
CA ALA A 105 13.45 19.80 9.43
C ALA A 105 12.79 18.92 8.35
N VAL A 106 12.69 19.42 7.11
CA VAL A 106 11.98 18.70 6.03
C VAL A 106 12.60 17.33 5.76
N GLN A 107 13.94 17.21 5.89
CA GLN A 107 14.63 15.96 5.67
C GLN A 107 14.30 14.92 6.75
N GLU A 108 14.29 15.33 8.01
CA GLU A 108 13.92 14.46 9.14
C GLU A 108 12.47 14.00 9.03
N LEU A 109 11.55 14.92 8.71
CA LEU A 109 10.14 14.63 8.47
C LEU A 109 9.95 13.57 7.37
N ARG A 110 10.71 13.68 6.29
CA ARG A 110 10.68 12.72 5.18
C ARG A 110 11.21 11.35 5.60
N SER A 111 12.34 11.31 6.31
CA SER A 111 12.91 10.04 6.78
C SER A 111 11.93 9.30 7.70
N GLN A 112 11.36 9.99 8.70
CA GLN A 112 10.37 9.39 9.60
C GLN A 112 9.11 8.94 8.84
N TYR A 113 8.64 9.75 7.88
CA TYR A 113 7.49 9.36 7.07
C TYR A 113 7.76 8.12 6.22
N GLU A 114 8.95 8.00 5.62
CA GLU A 114 9.37 6.83 4.82
C GLU A 114 9.36 5.55 5.66
N GLU A 115 9.87 5.61 6.89
CA GLU A 115 9.82 4.48 7.84
C GLU A 115 8.38 4.04 8.10
N TRP A 116 7.50 4.96 8.50
CA TRP A 116 6.10 4.64 8.76
C TRP A 116 5.33 4.16 7.53
N LEU A 117 5.63 4.73 6.36
CA LEU A 117 5.06 4.32 5.08
C LEU A 117 5.41 2.86 4.80
N MET A 118 6.69 2.48 4.90
CA MET A 118 7.12 1.11 4.63
C MET A 118 6.62 0.13 5.68
N GLU A 119 6.54 0.53 6.96
CA GLU A 119 5.90 -0.28 8.01
C GLU A 119 4.41 -0.49 7.76
N ALA A 120 3.69 0.54 7.31
CA ALA A 120 2.27 0.40 6.99
C ALA A 120 2.04 -0.58 5.84
N LEU A 121 2.80 -0.44 4.76
CA LEU A 121 2.62 -1.26 3.55
C LEU A 121 3.15 -2.70 3.70
N LYS A 122 4.01 -2.98 4.69
CA LYS A 122 4.41 -4.35 5.06
C LYS A 122 3.21 -5.19 5.55
N LEU A 123 2.19 -4.55 6.11
CA LEU A 123 0.98 -5.23 6.56
C LEU A 123 0.10 -5.58 5.37
N LYS A 124 -0.40 -6.81 5.27
CA LYS A 124 -1.32 -7.18 4.18
C LYS A 124 -2.66 -6.46 4.33
N ALA A 125 -3.19 -5.97 3.22
CA ALA A 125 -4.58 -5.53 3.18
C ALA A 125 -5.50 -6.72 3.46
N THR A 126 -6.65 -6.48 4.09
CA THR A 126 -7.61 -7.52 4.43
C THR A 126 -8.98 -7.21 3.82
N PRO A 127 -9.81 -8.23 3.52
CA PRO A 127 -11.16 -8.01 3.01
C PRO A 127 -11.96 -7.00 3.85
N LYS A 128 -11.91 -7.13 5.18
CA LYS A 128 -12.56 -6.20 6.12
C LYS A 128 -12.09 -4.75 5.95
N LYS A 129 -10.77 -4.52 5.80
CA LYS A 129 -10.23 -3.17 5.61
C LYS A 129 -10.56 -2.61 4.22
N ASN A 130 -10.57 -3.45 3.19
CA ASN A 130 -10.98 -3.07 1.85
C ASN A 130 -12.48 -2.69 1.81
N VAL A 131 -13.35 -3.46 2.48
CA VAL A 131 -14.77 -3.10 2.65
C VAL A 131 -14.91 -1.73 3.32
N ASN A 132 -14.17 -1.47 4.40
CA ASN A 132 -14.18 -0.15 5.04
C ASN A 132 -13.75 0.96 4.08
N VAL A 133 -12.69 0.74 3.27
CA VAL A 133 -12.24 1.68 2.25
C VAL A 133 -13.33 1.94 1.20
N LEU A 134 -13.97 0.89 0.69
CA LEU A 134 -15.08 0.99 -0.26
C LEU A 134 -16.24 1.79 0.34
N GLN A 135 -16.63 1.54 1.60
CA GLN A 135 -17.63 2.33 2.31
C GLN A 135 -17.28 3.81 2.40
N HIS A 136 -16.02 4.14 2.69
CA HIS A 136 -15.57 5.53 2.68
C HIS A 136 -15.66 6.17 1.29
N MET A 137 -15.32 5.44 0.22
CA MET A 137 -15.43 5.95 -1.15
C MET A 137 -16.89 6.10 -1.59
N MET A 138 -17.77 5.18 -1.22
CA MET A 138 -19.22 5.28 -1.45
C MET A 138 -19.84 6.52 -0.77
N GLY A 139 -19.21 7.01 0.30
CA GLY A 139 -19.60 8.27 0.94
C GLY A 139 -19.58 9.50 0.01
N TYR A 140 -18.80 9.47 -1.07
CA TYR A 140 -18.77 10.56 -2.08
C TYR A 140 -19.94 10.50 -3.04
N PHE A 141 -20.64 9.37 -3.09
CA PHE A 141 -21.75 9.13 -4.02
C PHE A 141 -23.08 8.97 -3.27
N ARG A 142 -23.24 9.63 -2.12
CA ARG A 142 -24.40 9.44 -1.24
C ARG A 142 -25.72 9.76 -1.94
N GLU A 143 -25.74 10.80 -2.76
CA GLU A 143 -26.90 11.29 -3.50
C GLU A 143 -27.05 10.62 -4.88
N GLN A 144 -25.99 9.99 -5.38
CA GLN A 144 -25.92 9.45 -6.74
C GLN A 144 -26.14 7.94 -6.82
N LEU A 145 -25.92 7.21 -5.71
CA LEU A 145 -26.08 5.76 -5.64
C LEU A 145 -27.21 5.39 -4.68
N SER A 146 -28.08 4.51 -5.15
CA SER A 146 -29.13 3.86 -4.36
C SER A 146 -28.54 2.99 -3.25
N ALA A 147 -29.38 2.60 -2.29
CA ALA A 147 -28.98 1.68 -1.23
C ALA A 147 -28.61 0.29 -1.78
N ASP A 148 -29.30 -0.15 -2.84
CA ASP A 148 -29.08 -1.43 -3.49
C ASP A 148 -27.72 -1.47 -4.21
N GLU A 149 -27.39 -0.46 -5.02
CA GLU A 149 -26.07 -0.32 -5.67
C GLU A 149 -24.93 -0.29 -4.64
N LYS A 150 -25.13 0.38 -3.50
CA LYS A 150 -24.14 0.41 -2.41
C LYS A 150 -23.96 -0.96 -1.75
N LYS A 151 -25.02 -1.74 -1.62
CA LYS A 151 -24.98 -3.08 -1.06
C LYS A 151 -24.26 -4.05 -2.01
N GLU A 152 -24.63 -4.00 -3.29
CA GLU A 152 -24.03 -4.81 -4.35
C GLU A 152 -22.50 -4.63 -4.36
N LEU A 153 -22.01 -3.39 -4.33
CA LEU A 153 -20.58 -3.08 -4.26
C LEU A 153 -19.83 -3.75 -3.10
N LEU A 154 -20.48 -4.03 -1.97
CA LEU A 154 -19.83 -4.64 -0.80
C LEU A 154 -19.86 -6.17 -0.81
N GLU A 155 -20.75 -6.76 -1.59
CA GLU A 155 -20.94 -8.22 -1.67
C GLU A 155 -20.18 -8.84 -2.84
N ILE A 156 -19.76 -8.02 -3.82
CA ILE A 156 -19.03 -8.51 -5.00
C ILE A 156 -17.58 -8.87 -4.66
N MET A 157 -17.21 -10.09 -5.04
CA MET A 157 -15.84 -10.58 -5.16
C MET A 157 -15.56 -10.96 -6.63
N PRO A 158 -14.31 -10.90 -7.13
CA PRO A 158 -13.07 -10.44 -6.47
C PRO A 158 -12.98 -8.90 -6.31
N LEU A 159 -12.08 -8.40 -5.45
CA LEU A 159 -11.93 -6.97 -5.09
C LEU A 159 -11.78 -6.03 -6.30
N ILE A 160 -11.21 -6.52 -7.41
CA ILE A 160 -11.09 -5.73 -8.63
C ILE A 160 -12.44 -5.22 -9.14
N VAL A 161 -13.53 -5.97 -8.96
CA VAL A 161 -14.84 -5.59 -9.50
C VAL A 161 -15.40 -4.35 -8.80
N PRO A 162 -15.54 -4.31 -7.46
CA PRO A 162 -16.00 -3.09 -6.79
C PRO A 162 -15.02 -1.92 -6.98
N VAL A 163 -13.71 -2.16 -7.07
CA VAL A 163 -12.73 -1.10 -7.39
C VAL A 163 -12.99 -0.52 -8.79
N THR A 164 -13.28 -1.37 -9.77
CA THR A 164 -13.59 -0.97 -11.15
C THR A 164 -14.90 -0.17 -11.21
N LEU A 165 -15.94 -0.60 -10.49
CA LEU A 165 -17.21 0.11 -10.41
C LEU A 165 -17.06 1.47 -9.72
N ILE A 166 -16.33 1.57 -8.61
CA ILE A 166 -15.99 2.86 -8.02
C ILE A 166 -15.23 3.72 -9.03
N GLY A 167 -14.23 3.17 -9.74
CA GLY A 167 -13.52 3.87 -10.80
C GLY A 167 -14.45 4.39 -11.91
N HIS A 168 -15.46 3.63 -12.28
CA HIS A 168 -16.51 4.06 -13.21
C HIS A 168 -17.30 5.25 -12.63
N TYR A 169 -17.79 5.17 -11.40
CA TYR A 169 -18.54 6.26 -10.76
C TYR A 169 -17.71 7.52 -10.57
N VAL A 170 -16.43 7.39 -10.25
CA VAL A 170 -15.48 8.51 -10.16
C VAL A 170 -15.39 9.26 -11.49
N ARG A 171 -15.38 8.55 -12.62
CA ARG A 171 -15.39 9.16 -13.95
C ARG A 171 -16.76 9.75 -14.30
N LYS A 172 -17.84 9.00 -14.08
CA LYS A 172 -19.22 9.37 -14.42
C LYS A 172 -19.68 10.64 -13.71
N TYR A 173 -19.37 10.75 -12.42
CA TYR A 173 -19.79 11.88 -11.57
C TYR A 173 -18.67 12.88 -11.30
N ASP A 174 -17.57 12.81 -12.06
CA ASP A 174 -16.44 13.72 -11.97
C ASP A 174 -15.93 13.99 -10.54
N GLN A 175 -15.73 12.94 -9.73
CA GLN A 175 -15.36 13.12 -8.32
C GLN A 175 -13.88 13.50 -8.16
N PRO A 176 -13.53 14.77 -7.87
CA PRO A 176 -12.16 15.27 -8.00
C PRO A 176 -11.22 14.66 -6.97
N TYR A 177 -11.70 14.43 -5.74
CA TYR A 177 -10.90 13.85 -4.68
C TYR A 177 -10.52 12.39 -4.97
N LEU A 178 -11.48 11.58 -5.42
CA LEU A 178 -11.28 10.17 -5.69
C LEU A 178 -10.45 9.93 -6.96
N LYS A 179 -10.52 10.82 -7.95
CA LYS A 179 -9.67 10.77 -9.16
C LYS A 179 -8.17 10.72 -8.84
N GLN A 180 -7.76 11.30 -7.72
CA GLN A 180 -6.35 11.36 -7.31
C GLN A 180 -5.92 10.16 -6.45
N GLN A 181 -6.83 9.27 -6.07
CA GLN A 181 -6.55 8.21 -5.11
C GLN A 181 -5.82 7.04 -5.77
N VAL A 182 -4.60 6.78 -5.30
CA VAL A 182 -3.76 5.68 -5.79
C VAL A 182 -4.40 4.31 -5.57
N TYR A 183 -5.27 4.16 -4.56
CA TYR A 183 -5.96 2.89 -4.30
C TYR A 183 -6.77 2.36 -5.50
N LEU A 184 -7.28 3.24 -6.37
CA LEU A 184 -8.03 2.83 -7.56
C LEU A 184 -7.12 2.30 -8.67
N ASN A 185 -5.85 2.71 -8.69
CA ASN A 185 -4.83 2.28 -9.66
C ASN A 185 -3.44 2.19 -8.97
N PRO A 186 -3.25 1.23 -8.04
CA PRO A 186 -2.07 1.18 -7.17
C PRO A 186 -0.80 0.76 -7.92
N HIS A 187 -0.95 0.04 -9.03
CA HIS A 187 0.08 -0.44 -9.93
C HIS A 187 -0.51 -0.52 -11.35
N PRO A 188 0.31 -0.71 -12.40
CA PRO A 188 -0.18 -0.91 -13.76
C PRO A 188 -1.21 -2.05 -13.84
N LEU A 189 -2.26 -1.87 -14.62
CA LEU A 189 -3.39 -2.81 -14.73
C LEU A 189 -2.98 -4.13 -15.40
N GLU A 190 -1.94 -4.08 -16.22
CA GLU A 190 -1.35 -5.20 -16.96
C GLU A 190 -0.84 -6.30 -16.01
N LEU A 191 -0.61 -5.98 -14.73
CA LEU A 191 -0.14 -6.93 -13.72
C LEU A 191 -1.25 -7.81 -13.13
N GLN A 192 -2.53 -7.50 -13.37
CA GLN A 192 -3.70 -8.33 -13.03
C GLN A 192 -3.78 -8.83 -11.56
N LEU A 193 -3.25 -8.06 -10.60
CA LEU A 193 -3.02 -8.54 -9.22
C LEU A 193 -4.27 -8.61 -8.32
N ARG A 194 -5.40 -8.01 -8.71
CA ARG A 194 -6.65 -7.98 -7.90
C ARG A 194 -7.72 -8.94 -8.39
N ASN A 195 -7.37 -9.85 -9.29
CA ASN A 195 -8.31 -10.72 -10.00
C ASN A 195 -8.50 -12.09 -9.31
N HIS A 196 -8.04 -12.24 -8.07
CA HIS A 196 -8.00 -13.53 -7.39
C HIS A 196 -9.31 -13.81 -6.65
N VAL A 197 -9.87 -15.01 -6.84
CA VAL A 197 -11.11 -15.52 -6.22
C VAL A 197 -10.77 -16.35 -4.99
#